data_AF-A0A2V6DSK8-F1
#
_entry.id   AF-A0A2V6DSK8-F1
#
_cell.length_a   1.000
_cell.length_b   1.000
_cell.length_c   1.000
_cell.angle_alpha   90.00
_cell.angle_beta   90.00
_cell.angle_gamma   90.00
#
_symmetry.space_group_name_H-M   'P 1'
#
loop_
_entity.id
_entity.type
_entity.pdbx_description
1 polymer ?
#
loop_
_entity_poly.entity_id
_entity_poly.type
_entity_poly.pdbx_seq_one_letter_code
_entity_poly.pdbx_strand_id
1 'polypeptide(L)'
;MHAELAGETLSIICVNPCPSVAFPKAEFRRALTTWYRKHGRDLPWRRTRDPYAILVSEFMLQQTQVATVIPYYHEWLRQFPDFAALNRASENDILRAWQGLGYYARARNLHATARAVVDRFRGRFPRSIEQMQRLPGIGKYTAHAIASFAFDQAVPIIEANTARVLVRILNFRRPIDRRGGREKLWEHA
;
A
#
# COMPACT_ATOMS: atom_id res chain seq x y z
N MET A 1 -57.82 33.48 -25.41
CA MET A 1 -56.84 33.39 -26.53
C MET A 1 -55.52 33.91 -25.98
N HIS A 2 -54.83 33.08 -25.20
CA HIS A 2 -53.66 32.28 -25.61
C HIS A 2 -52.47 33.13 -26.06
N ALA A 3 -51.44 33.16 -25.21
CA ALA A 3 -50.05 32.75 -25.48
C ALA A 3 -49.08 33.61 -24.66
N GLU A 4 -48.49 33.12 -23.57
CA GLU A 4 -47.31 32.24 -23.48
C GLU A 4 -45.99 33.03 -23.43
N LEU A 5 -45.36 32.97 -22.26
CA LEU A 5 -44.03 33.47 -21.96
C LEU A 5 -43.00 32.40 -22.39
N ALA A 6 -42.17 32.70 -23.38
CA ALA A 6 -40.94 31.95 -23.71
C ALA A 6 -40.07 32.84 -24.62
N GLY A 7 -38.76 32.94 -24.52
CA GLY A 7 -37.78 32.33 -23.63
C GLY A 7 -36.47 33.06 -23.91
N GLU A 8 -35.84 33.62 -22.87
CA GLU A 8 -34.48 34.12 -22.99
C GLU A 8 -33.56 32.92 -23.21
N THR A 9 -32.98 32.86 -24.40
CA THR A 9 -31.98 31.86 -24.76
C THR A 9 -30.70 32.24 -24.02
N LEU A 10 -30.49 31.67 -22.84
CA LEU A 10 -29.21 31.67 -22.17
C LEU A 10 -28.19 31.06 -23.13
N SER A 11 -27.36 31.93 -23.70
CA SER A 11 -26.20 31.55 -24.48
C SER A 11 -25.32 30.69 -23.58
N ILE A 12 -25.39 29.37 -23.76
CA ILE A 12 -24.46 28.43 -23.17
C ILE A 12 -23.10 28.84 -23.72
N ILE A 13 -22.28 29.44 -22.86
CA ILE A 13 -20.85 29.56 -23.10
C ILE A 13 -20.36 28.13 -23.31
N CYS A 14 -20.21 27.73 -24.57
CA CYS A 14 -19.46 26.55 -24.95
C CYS A 14 -18.01 26.81 -24.54
N VAL A 15 -17.67 26.45 -23.30
CA VAL A 15 -16.29 26.33 -22.87
C VAL A 15 -15.74 25.15 -23.68
N ASN A 16 -15.10 25.46 -24.81
CA ASN A 16 -14.36 24.49 -25.59
C ASN A 16 -13.50 23.65 -24.65
N PRO A 17 -13.50 22.29 -24.74
CA PRO A 17 -12.61 21.48 -23.93
C PRO A 17 -11.18 21.89 -24.28
N CYS A 18 -10.53 22.56 -23.32
CA CYS A 18 -9.11 22.86 -23.39
C CYS A 18 -8.37 21.56 -23.75
N PRO A 19 -7.46 21.56 -24.74
CA PRO A 19 -6.69 20.37 -25.07
C PRO A 19 -6.05 19.85 -23.79
N SER A 20 -6.23 18.56 -23.52
CA SER A 20 -5.80 17.92 -22.28
C SER A 20 -4.31 18.20 -22.07
N VAL A 21 -4.00 19.12 -21.16
CA VAL A 21 -2.62 19.34 -20.73
C VAL A 21 -2.14 18.02 -20.15
N ALA A 22 -1.22 17.36 -20.86
CA ALA A 22 -0.67 16.09 -20.43
C ALA A 22 -0.08 16.26 -19.02
N PHE A 23 -0.39 15.33 -18.11
CA PHE A 23 0.09 15.42 -16.74
C PHE A 23 1.64 15.45 -16.72
N PRO A 24 2.28 16.46 -16.11
CA PRO A 24 3.73 16.63 -16.16
C PRO A 24 4.47 15.63 -15.24
N LYS A 25 4.55 14.37 -15.68
CA LYS A 25 5.08 13.24 -14.88
C LYS A 25 6.50 13.49 -14.36
N ALA A 26 7.39 14.02 -15.19
CA ALA A 26 8.80 14.23 -14.83
C ALA A 26 8.97 15.31 -13.75
N GLU A 27 8.24 16.41 -13.88
CA GLU A 27 8.25 17.53 -12.93
C GLU A 27 7.61 17.13 -11.62
N PHE A 28 6.47 16.45 -11.68
CA PHE A 28 5.80 15.91 -10.50
C PHE A 28 6.72 14.94 -9.74
N ARG A 29 7.37 13.99 -10.43
CA ARG A 29 8.33 13.06 -9.81
C ARG A 29 9.46 13.82 -9.12
N ARG A 30 10.07 14.81 -9.80
CA ARG A 30 11.15 15.62 -9.20
C ARG A 30 10.67 16.36 -7.95
N ALA A 31 9.51 17.02 -8.03
CA ALA A 31 8.94 17.76 -6.91
C ALA A 31 8.64 16.84 -5.72
N LEU A 32 8.01 15.69 -5.96
CA LEU A 32 7.67 14.72 -4.93
C LEU A 32 8.92 14.13 -4.27
N THR A 33 9.93 13.72 -5.05
CA THR A 33 11.17 13.17 -4.49
C THR A 33 11.95 14.22 -3.70
N THR A 34 12.03 15.47 -4.19
CA THR A 34 12.68 16.57 -3.45
C THR A 34 11.96 16.86 -2.14
N TRP A 35 10.62 16.93 -2.16
CA TRP A 35 9.84 17.10 -0.94
C TRP A 35 10.06 15.94 0.03
N TYR A 36 10.05 14.69 -0.44
CA TYR A 36 10.24 13.51 0.40
C TYR A 36 11.62 13.46 1.05
N ARG A 37 12.68 13.89 0.35
CA ARG A 37 14.03 14.00 0.94
C ARG A 37 14.10 14.97 2.11
N LYS A 38 13.30 16.05 2.08
CA LYS A 38 13.30 17.09 3.12
C LYS A 38 12.30 16.81 4.25
N HIS A 39 11.16 16.20 3.95
CA HIS A 39 10.03 16.07 4.86
C HIS A 39 9.61 14.62 5.16
N GLY A 40 10.28 13.64 4.54
CA GLY A 40 10.04 12.23 4.79
C GLY A 40 10.32 11.88 6.24
N ARG A 41 9.33 11.26 6.90
CA ARG A 41 9.53 10.72 8.25
C ARG A 41 10.57 9.61 8.23
N ASP A 42 11.44 9.67 9.23
CA ASP A 42 12.40 8.62 9.51
C ASP A 42 11.70 7.51 10.32
N LEU A 43 11.56 6.32 9.72
CA LEU A 43 10.84 5.20 10.31
C LEU A 43 11.73 3.94 10.23
N PRO A 44 11.74 3.06 11.25
CA PRO A 44 12.68 1.93 11.32
C PRO A 44 12.68 1.05 10.07
N TRP A 45 11.50 0.69 9.56
CA TRP A 45 11.32 -0.15 8.37
C TRP A 45 11.72 0.53 7.05
N ARG A 46 12.04 1.84 7.05
CA ARG A 46 12.57 2.55 5.87
C ARG A 46 14.09 2.50 5.78
N ARG A 47 14.78 2.02 6.81
CA ARG A 47 16.25 1.95 6.90
C ARG A 47 16.81 0.58 6.51
N THR A 48 15.98 -0.29 5.94
CA THR A 48 16.34 -1.66 5.57
C THR A 48 15.77 -2.02 4.21
N ARG A 49 16.39 -2.99 3.54
CA ARG A 49 15.87 -3.67 2.35
C ARG A 49 15.53 -5.15 2.63
N ASP A 50 15.58 -5.57 3.89
CA ASP A 50 15.23 -6.94 4.27
C ASP A 50 13.71 -7.19 4.06
N PRO A 51 13.33 -8.13 3.19
CA PRO A 51 11.93 -8.45 2.94
C PRO A 51 11.19 -8.93 4.19
N TYR A 52 11.86 -9.60 5.13
CA TYR A 52 11.22 -10.03 6.39
C TYR A 52 10.83 -8.80 7.23
N ALA A 53 11.80 -7.94 7.54
CA ALA A 53 11.59 -6.73 8.31
C ALA A 53 10.54 -5.80 7.66
N ILE A 54 10.53 -5.65 6.33
CA ILE A 54 9.52 -4.83 5.66
C ILE A 54 8.14 -5.50 5.76
N LEU A 55 8.04 -6.82 5.56
CA LEU A 55 6.78 -7.56 5.66
C LEU A 55 6.14 -7.44 7.04
N VAL A 56 6.93 -7.56 8.10
CA VAL A 56 6.46 -7.38 9.48
C VAL A 56 5.81 -5.99 9.63
N SER A 57 6.47 -4.94 9.13
CA SER A 57 5.94 -3.58 9.21
C SER A 57 4.63 -3.42 8.43
N GLU A 58 4.53 -3.99 7.23
CA GLU A 58 3.32 -3.93 6.41
C GLU A 58 2.14 -4.66 7.06
N PHE A 59 2.38 -5.80 7.72
CA PHE A 59 1.34 -6.48 8.50
C PHE A 59 0.92 -5.66 9.72
N MET A 60 1.85 -5.09 10.45
CA MET A 60 1.55 -4.29 11.64
C MET A 60 0.82 -2.99 11.31
N LEU A 61 1.14 -2.33 10.18
CA LEU A 61 0.54 -1.06 9.77
C LEU A 61 -0.88 -1.18 9.22
N GLN A 62 -1.37 -2.39 8.97
CA GLN A 62 -2.76 -2.60 8.59
C GLN A 62 -3.70 -2.18 9.74
N GLN A 63 -4.47 -1.11 9.53
CA GLN A 63 -5.44 -0.60 10.52
C GLN A 63 -4.83 -0.26 11.89
N THR A 64 -3.52 0.02 11.94
CA THR A 64 -2.83 0.41 13.18
C THR A 64 -1.97 1.64 12.92
N GLN A 65 -1.95 2.58 13.86
CA GLN A 65 -1.23 3.84 13.70
C GLN A 65 0.30 3.62 13.80
N VAL A 66 1.06 4.41 13.03
CA VAL A 66 2.53 4.33 12.98
C VAL A 66 3.17 4.42 14.38
N ALA A 67 2.74 5.37 15.21
CA ALA A 67 3.31 5.57 16.54
C ALA A 67 3.14 4.33 17.43
N THR A 68 1.99 3.65 17.34
CA THR A 68 1.73 2.40 18.05
C THR A 68 2.60 1.26 17.54
N VAL A 69 2.85 1.18 16.22
CA VAL A 69 3.60 0.08 15.61
C VAL A 69 5.09 0.09 15.97
N ILE A 70 5.71 1.27 16.12
CA ILE A 70 7.16 1.40 16.32
C ILE A 70 7.71 0.51 17.45
N PRO A 71 7.20 0.56 18.71
CA PRO A 71 7.74 -0.28 19.78
C PRO A 71 7.51 -1.77 19.54
N TYR A 72 6.34 -2.17 19.01
CA TYR A 72 6.05 -3.57 18.67
C TYR A 72 6.97 -4.10 17.58
N TYR A 73 7.26 -3.29 16.57
CA TYR A 73 8.15 -3.65 15.48
C TYR A 73 9.56 -4.00 15.98
N HIS A 74 10.12 -3.15 16.85
CA HIS A 74 11.43 -3.39 17.44
C HIS A 74 11.46 -4.67 18.28
N GLU A 75 10.48 -4.82 19.17
CA GLU A 75 10.41 -5.99 20.05
C GLU A 75 10.16 -7.28 19.27
N TRP A 76 9.33 -7.23 18.23
CA TRP A 76 9.07 -8.35 17.35
C TRP A 76 10.34 -8.81 16.64
N LEU A 77 11.10 -7.90 16.02
CA LEU A 77 12.35 -8.26 15.33
C LEU A 77 13.43 -8.74 16.30
N ARG A 78 13.39 -8.33 17.57
CA ARG A 78 14.27 -8.85 18.61
C ARG A 78 13.93 -10.30 18.96
N GLN A 79 12.65 -10.63 19.08
CA GLN A 79 12.18 -11.99 19.42
C GLN A 79 12.23 -12.95 18.21
N PHE A 80 11.85 -12.46 17.04
CA PHE A 80 11.76 -13.20 15.79
C PHE A 80 12.55 -12.44 14.72
N PRO A 81 13.88 -12.64 14.62
CA PRO A 81 14.74 -11.86 13.72
C PRO A 81 14.55 -12.20 12.23
N ASP A 82 14.01 -13.36 11.90
CA ASP A 82 13.83 -13.82 10.52
C ASP A 82 12.64 -14.78 10.36
N PHE A 83 12.39 -15.21 9.12
CA PHE A 83 11.34 -16.20 8.80
C PHE A 83 11.56 -17.54 9.51
N ALA A 84 12.80 -17.99 9.73
CA ALA A 84 13.08 -19.28 10.36
C ALA A 84 12.82 -19.26 11.88
N ALA A 85 13.17 -18.17 12.55
CA ALA A 85 12.82 -17.93 13.95
C ALA A 85 11.31 -17.83 14.12
N LEU A 86 10.63 -17.08 13.25
CA LEU A 86 9.17 -16.94 13.30
C LEU A 86 8.46 -18.28 13.02
N ASN A 87 8.98 -19.09 12.10
CA ASN A 87 8.44 -20.42 11.79
C ASN A 87 8.52 -21.40 12.97
N ARG A 88 9.57 -21.30 13.80
CA ARG A 88 9.78 -22.16 14.97
C ARG A 88 8.96 -21.76 16.19
N ALA A 89 8.38 -20.56 16.19
CA ALA A 89 7.60 -20.06 17.31
C ALA A 89 6.27 -20.80 17.45
N SER A 90 5.80 -20.98 18.68
CA SER A 90 4.45 -21.49 18.91
C SER A 90 3.41 -20.42 18.60
N GLU A 91 2.18 -20.81 18.27
CA GLU A 91 1.10 -19.83 18.07
C GLU A 91 0.88 -18.96 19.32
N ASN A 92 1.06 -19.52 20.52
CA ASN A 92 0.95 -18.78 21.77
C ASN A 92 2.02 -17.67 21.88
N ASP A 93 3.26 -17.93 21.49
CA ASP A 93 4.33 -16.91 21.49
C ASP A 93 4.01 -15.78 20.51
N ILE A 94 3.50 -16.14 19.32
CA ILE A 94 3.05 -15.18 18.30
C ILE A 94 1.93 -14.28 18.83
N LEU A 95 0.89 -14.87 19.41
CA LEU A 95 -0.26 -14.12 19.91
C LEU A 95 0.12 -13.23 21.10
N ARG A 96 1.04 -13.68 21.95
CA ARG A 96 1.58 -12.90 23.07
C ARG A 96 2.38 -11.70 22.57
N ALA A 97 3.28 -11.88 21.62
CA ALA A 97 4.06 -10.78 21.04
C ALA A 97 3.20 -9.77 20.26
N TRP A 98 2.03 -10.19 19.76
CA TRP A 98 1.08 -9.34 19.05
C TRP A 98 0.02 -8.68 19.96
N GLN A 99 -0.03 -9.04 21.24
CA GLN A 99 -1.06 -8.61 22.17
C GLN A 99 -1.11 -7.09 22.25
N GLY A 100 -2.28 -6.49 21.97
CA GLY A 100 -2.49 -5.05 21.97
C GLY A 100 -2.52 -4.38 20.58
N LEU A 101 -2.02 -5.04 19.53
CA LEU A 101 -2.14 -4.53 18.15
C LEU A 101 -3.51 -4.79 17.51
N GLY A 102 -4.31 -5.70 18.08
CA GLY A 102 -5.61 -6.09 17.53
C GLY A 102 -5.50 -6.86 16.19
N TYR A 103 -6.65 -7.27 15.64
CA TYR A 103 -6.76 -8.02 14.38
C TYR A 103 -5.79 -9.22 14.31
N TYR A 104 -5.87 -10.14 15.27
CA TYR A 104 -4.94 -11.28 15.44
C TYR A 104 -4.84 -12.21 14.23
N ALA A 105 -5.80 -12.17 13.30
CA ALA A 105 -5.67 -12.85 12.00
C ALA A 105 -4.41 -12.42 11.23
N ARG A 106 -3.95 -11.16 11.41
CA ARG A 106 -2.69 -10.67 10.82
C ARG A 106 -1.48 -11.41 11.36
N ALA A 107 -1.39 -11.58 12.68
CA ALA A 107 -0.30 -12.32 13.33
C ALA A 107 -0.26 -13.78 12.85
N ARG A 108 -1.44 -14.43 12.79
CA ARG A 108 -1.56 -15.80 12.29
C ARG A 108 -1.16 -15.92 10.82
N ASN A 109 -1.58 -14.99 9.97
CA ASN A 109 -1.20 -14.96 8.56
C ASN A 109 0.30 -14.69 8.36
N LEU A 110 0.90 -13.83 9.17
CA LEU A 110 2.35 -13.57 9.15
C LEU A 110 3.14 -14.83 9.54
N HIS A 111 2.68 -15.55 10.59
CA HIS A 111 3.27 -16.83 10.99
C HIS A 111 3.08 -17.91 9.91
N ALA A 112 1.88 -18.03 9.33
CA ALA A 112 1.62 -18.95 8.21
C ALA A 112 2.45 -18.60 6.96
N THR A 113 2.72 -17.32 6.72
CA THR A 113 3.63 -16.87 5.67
C THR A 113 5.06 -17.31 5.96
N ALA A 114 5.55 -17.17 7.19
CA ALA A 114 6.88 -17.65 7.53
C ALA A 114 7.04 -19.16 7.33
N ARG A 115 6.05 -19.96 7.73
CA ARG A 115 5.98 -21.39 7.42
C ARG A 115 6.10 -21.64 5.91
N ALA A 116 5.24 -21.01 5.11
CA ALA A 116 5.26 -21.16 3.66
C ALA A 116 6.58 -20.73 3.02
N VAL A 117 7.24 -19.68 3.52
CA VAL A 117 8.55 -19.21 3.03
C VAL A 117 9.66 -20.21 3.37
N VAL A 118 9.67 -20.75 4.58
CA VAL A 118 10.64 -21.78 4.97
C VAL A 118 10.44 -23.06 4.16
N ASP A 119 9.21 -23.57 4.10
CA ASP A 119 8.91 -24.88 3.50
C ASP A 119 9.03 -24.87 1.97
N ARG A 120 8.47 -23.83 1.31
CA ARG A 120 8.37 -23.80 -0.16
C ARG A 120 9.51 -23.05 -0.82
N PHE A 121 10.14 -22.13 -0.11
CA PHE A 121 11.18 -21.24 -0.66
C PHE A 121 12.51 -21.31 0.10
N ARG A 122 12.69 -22.33 0.96
CA ARG A 122 13.94 -22.59 1.70
C ARG A 122 14.42 -21.37 2.50
N GLY A 123 13.47 -20.65 3.10
CA GLY A 123 13.73 -19.45 3.90
C GLY A 123 13.99 -18.17 3.09
N ARG A 124 14.00 -18.24 1.76
CA ARG A 124 14.21 -17.06 0.91
C ARG A 124 12.86 -16.51 0.43
N PHE A 125 12.56 -15.26 0.79
CA PHE A 125 11.31 -14.64 0.34
C PHE A 125 11.26 -14.53 -1.20
N PRO A 126 10.16 -14.92 -1.87
CA PRO A 126 10.08 -14.88 -3.32
C PRO A 126 10.16 -13.45 -3.85
N ARG A 127 10.75 -13.27 -5.03
CA ARG A 127 10.84 -11.96 -5.72
C ARG A 127 9.71 -11.71 -6.71
N SER A 128 8.99 -12.75 -7.14
CA SER A 128 7.84 -12.60 -8.03
C SER A 128 6.60 -12.17 -7.25
N ILE A 129 5.93 -11.12 -7.72
CA ILE A 129 4.65 -10.66 -7.16
C ILE A 129 3.61 -11.77 -7.18
N GLU A 130 3.55 -12.58 -8.23
CA GLU A 130 2.62 -13.70 -8.33
C GLU A 130 2.87 -14.74 -7.22
N GLN A 131 4.14 -15.03 -6.93
CA GLN A 131 4.51 -15.93 -5.85
C GLN A 131 4.21 -15.31 -4.47
N MET A 132 4.45 -14.01 -4.29
CA MET A 132 4.13 -13.29 -3.05
C MET A 132 2.63 -13.34 -2.76
N GLN A 133 1.77 -13.10 -3.77
CA GLN A 133 0.32 -13.10 -3.60
C GLN A 133 -0.27 -14.48 -3.26
N ARG A 134 0.50 -15.56 -3.47
CA ARG A 134 0.13 -16.93 -3.05
C ARG A 134 0.46 -17.21 -1.58
N LEU A 135 1.08 -16.26 -0.85
CA LEU A 135 1.39 -16.39 0.57
C LEU A 135 0.21 -15.90 1.43
N PRO A 136 -0.04 -16.51 2.60
CA PRO A 136 -1.16 -16.15 3.48
C PRO A 136 -1.20 -14.67 3.88
N GLY A 137 -2.31 -13.99 3.62
CA GLY A 137 -2.51 -12.59 4.00
C GLY A 137 -1.72 -11.57 3.17
N ILE A 138 -1.03 -11.99 2.11
CA ILE A 138 -0.35 -11.07 1.18
C ILE A 138 -1.26 -10.79 -0.02
N GLY A 139 -1.90 -9.63 0.00
CA GLY A 139 -2.68 -9.11 -1.13
C GLY A 139 -1.83 -8.34 -2.15
N LYS A 140 -2.49 -7.83 -3.20
CA LYS A 140 -1.85 -7.05 -4.29
C LYS A 140 -0.99 -5.89 -3.77
N TYR A 141 -1.55 -5.09 -2.85
CA TYR A 141 -0.83 -3.97 -2.24
C TYR A 141 0.47 -4.44 -1.55
N THR A 142 0.36 -5.40 -0.62
CA THR A 142 1.52 -5.87 0.16
C THR A 142 2.58 -6.49 -0.74
N ALA A 143 2.19 -7.29 -1.74
CA ALA A 143 3.13 -7.85 -2.70
C ALA A 143 3.90 -6.75 -3.48
N HIS A 144 3.19 -5.72 -3.95
CA HIS A 144 3.82 -4.59 -4.65
C HIS A 144 4.69 -3.74 -3.72
N ALA A 145 4.26 -3.53 -2.47
CA ALA A 145 5.04 -2.82 -1.47
C ALA A 145 6.37 -3.53 -1.20
N ILE A 146 6.36 -4.85 -0.99
CA ILE A 146 7.59 -5.63 -0.79
C ILE A 146 8.46 -5.65 -2.05
N ALA A 147 7.86 -5.87 -3.22
CA ALA A 147 8.58 -5.84 -4.49
C ALA A 147 9.31 -4.51 -4.72
N SER A 148 8.67 -3.39 -4.39
CA SER A 148 9.28 -2.06 -4.49
C SER A 148 10.31 -1.81 -3.38
N PHE A 149 9.95 -1.95 -2.11
CA PHE A 149 10.80 -1.54 -0.99
C PHE A 149 11.99 -2.48 -0.75
N ALA A 150 11.80 -3.80 -0.87
CA ALA A 150 12.86 -4.78 -0.63
C ALA A 150 13.68 -5.07 -1.89
N PHE A 151 13.04 -5.09 -3.06
CA PHE A 151 13.65 -5.56 -4.31
C PHE A 151 13.79 -4.49 -5.40
N ASP A 152 13.45 -3.23 -5.10
CA ASP A 152 13.63 -2.08 -6.01
C ASP A 152 12.91 -2.26 -7.35
N GLN A 153 11.81 -3.03 -7.37
CA GLN A 153 11.03 -3.23 -8.59
C GLN A 153 10.16 -2.01 -8.88
N ALA A 154 10.15 -1.58 -10.13
CA ALA A 154 9.32 -0.48 -10.62
C ALA A 154 7.86 -0.93 -10.78
N VAL A 155 7.14 -1.06 -9.67
CA VAL A 155 5.73 -1.48 -9.63
C VAL A 155 4.88 -0.49 -8.83
N PRO A 156 3.60 -0.29 -9.20
CA PRO A 156 2.75 0.69 -8.53
C PRO A 156 2.33 0.23 -7.13
N ILE A 157 2.19 1.16 -6.19
CA ILE A 157 1.66 0.90 -4.84
C ILE A 157 0.42 1.77 -4.61
N ILE A 158 -0.76 1.15 -4.67
CA ILE A 158 -2.02 1.85 -4.43
C ILE A 158 -2.65 1.38 -3.12
N GLU A 159 -2.65 2.28 -2.14
CA GLU A 159 -3.40 2.17 -0.88
C GLU A 159 -4.26 3.42 -0.68
N ALA A 160 -4.93 3.55 0.47
CA ALA A 160 -5.89 4.62 0.69
C ALA A 160 -5.29 6.03 0.55
N ASN A 161 -4.06 6.28 1.00
CA ASN A 161 -3.41 7.58 0.89
C ASN A 161 -2.90 7.86 -0.53
N THR A 162 -2.19 6.92 -1.17
CA THR A 162 -1.76 7.11 -2.57
C THR A 162 -2.95 7.22 -3.50
N ALA A 163 -4.02 6.44 -3.30
CA ALA A 163 -5.27 6.59 -4.04
C ALA A 163 -5.89 7.98 -3.85
N ARG A 164 -5.97 8.48 -2.61
CA ARG A 164 -6.51 9.82 -2.32
C ARG A 164 -5.71 10.94 -3.02
N VAL A 165 -4.40 10.79 -3.14
CA VAL A 165 -3.54 11.73 -3.89
C VAL A 165 -3.80 11.62 -5.39
N LEU A 166 -3.76 10.40 -5.93
CA LEU A 166 -3.94 10.15 -7.37
C LEU A 166 -5.30 10.63 -7.87
N VAL A 167 -6.39 10.38 -7.14
CA VAL A 167 -7.73 10.81 -7.60
C VAL A 167 -7.86 12.32 -7.70
N ARG A 168 -7.17 13.08 -6.84
CA ARG A 168 -7.18 14.55 -6.87
C ARG A 168 -6.34 15.09 -8.01
N ILE A 169 -5.14 14.55 -8.19
CA ILE A 169 -4.20 14.98 -9.22
C ILE A 169 -4.73 14.65 -10.62
N LEU A 170 -5.33 13.46 -10.79
CA LEU A 170 -5.84 13.00 -12.07
C LEU A 170 -7.30 13.44 -12.34
N ASN A 171 -7.91 14.20 -11.43
CA ASN A 171 -9.35 14.53 -11.48
C ASN A 171 -10.22 13.27 -11.73
N PHE A 172 -9.87 12.17 -11.05
CA PHE A 172 -10.51 10.88 -11.23
C PHE A 172 -11.86 10.86 -10.50
N ARG A 173 -12.96 10.92 -11.27
CA ARG A 173 -14.33 11.09 -10.72
C ARG A 173 -15.05 9.80 -10.35
N ARG A 174 -14.49 8.62 -10.66
CA ARG A 174 -15.15 7.36 -10.30
C ARG A 174 -14.94 7.07 -8.80
N PRO A 175 -15.99 6.64 -8.07
CA PRO A 175 -15.86 6.24 -6.66
C PRO A 175 -14.84 5.10 -6.48
N ILE A 176 -13.85 5.28 -5.59
CA ILE A 176 -12.76 4.32 -5.33
C ILE A 176 -12.99 3.43 -4.09
N ASP A 177 -14.12 3.62 -3.42
CA ASP A 177 -14.65 2.74 -2.37
C ASP A 177 -15.26 1.46 -2.97
N ARG A 178 -15.60 1.47 -4.26
CA ARG A 178 -16.05 0.31 -5.03
C ARG A 178 -14.90 -0.38 -5.75
N ARG A 179 -15.00 -1.71 -5.87
CA ARG A 179 -14.02 -2.57 -6.56
C ARG A 179 -13.66 -2.03 -7.95
N GLY A 180 -14.68 -1.73 -8.78
CA GLY A 180 -14.47 -1.27 -10.15
C GLY A 180 -13.70 0.05 -10.24
N GLY A 181 -13.96 1.02 -9.36
CA GLY A 181 -13.19 2.28 -9.37
C GLY A 181 -11.75 2.10 -8.90
N ARG A 182 -11.53 1.21 -7.93
CA ARG A 182 -10.18 0.87 -7.46
C ARG A 182 -9.38 0.14 -8.53
N GLU A 183 -9.97 -0.83 -9.23
CA GLU A 183 -9.34 -1.54 -10.36
C GLU A 183 -8.94 -0.57 -11.49
N LYS A 184 -9.84 0.32 -11.89
CA LYS A 184 -9.54 1.38 -12.88
C LYS A 184 -8.39 2.28 -12.44
N LEU A 185 -8.30 2.62 -11.16
CA LEU A 185 -7.19 3.44 -10.65
C LEU A 185 -5.85 2.70 -10.75
N TRP A 186 -5.83 1.37 -10.58
CA TRP A 186 -4.65 0.55 -10.81
C TRP A 186 -4.17 0.52 -12.27
N GLU A 187 -5.06 0.72 -13.24
CA GLU A 187 -4.69 0.82 -14.66
C GLU A 187 -3.97 2.14 -15.00
N HIS A 188 -4.09 3.16 -14.14
CA HIS A 188 -3.48 4.47 -14.34
C HIS A 188 -2.09 4.60 -13.69
N ALA A 189 -1.65 3.57 -12.95
CA ALA A 189 -0.46 3.61 -12.11
C ALA A 189 0.73 2.85 -12.71
#